data_AF-A0A2R6AZZ5-F1
#
_entry.id   AF-A0A2R6AZZ5-F1
#
_cell.length_a   1.000
_cell.length_b   1.000
_cell.length_c   1.000
_cell.angle_alpha   90.00
_cell.angle_beta   90.00
_cell.angle_gamma   90.00
#
_symmetry.space_group_name_H-M   'P 1'
#
loop_
_entity.id
_entity.type
_entity.pdbx_description
1 polymer ?
#
loop_
_entity_poly.entity_id
_entity_poly.type
_entity_poly.pdbx_seq_one_letter_code
_entity_poly.pdbx_strand_id
1 'polypeptide(L)'
;MNSKSSLINTILTALGIIVLGAALEWVSLQIYPHSLVNVPVAIKYEFGFLTFTKIVYYKNGIVLKSPPQLDYLQIFTIIAVIYLLIKLLSKR
;
A
#
# COMPACT_ATOMS: atom_id res chain seq x y z
N MET A 1 -24.20 4.34 -25.88
CA MET A 1 -23.20 4.83 -24.90
C MET A 1 -21.81 4.57 -25.47
N ASN A 2 -21.01 5.61 -25.74
CA ASN A 2 -19.76 5.49 -26.52
C ASN A 2 -18.71 4.60 -25.82
N SER A 3 -18.22 3.55 -26.49
CA SER A 3 -17.31 2.55 -25.90
C SER A 3 -16.01 3.15 -25.33
N LYS A 4 -15.54 4.27 -25.91
CA LYS A 4 -14.40 5.05 -25.41
C LYS A 4 -14.62 5.61 -24.00
N SER A 5 -15.82 6.12 -23.70
CA SER A 5 -16.16 6.65 -22.37
C SER A 5 -16.19 5.54 -21.31
N SER A 6 -16.67 4.34 -21.68
CA SER A 6 -16.68 3.18 -20.77
C SER A 6 -15.28 2.68 -20.43
N LEU A 7 -14.34 2.72 -21.38
CA LEU A 7 -12.96 2.29 -21.16
C LEU A 7 -12.19 3.27 -20.27
N ILE A 8 -12.34 4.57 -20.51
CA ILE A 8 -11.76 5.63 -19.66
C ILE A 8 -12.24 5.49 -18.21
N ASN A 9 -13.55 5.31 -17.99
CA ASN A 9 -14.08 5.12 -16.64
C ASN A 9 -13.50 3.87 -15.95
N THR A 10 -13.25 2.80 -16.71
CA THR A 10 -12.66 1.57 -16.15
C THR A 10 -11.22 1.81 -15.69
N ILE A 11 -10.42 2.53 -16.48
CA ILE A 11 -9.05 2.89 -16.14
C ILE A 11 -9.03 3.83 -14.93
N LEU A 12 -9.90 4.83 -14.90
CA LEU A 12 -10.01 5.76 -13.77
C LEU A 12 -10.35 5.04 -12.47
N THR A 13 -11.26 4.06 -12.50
CA THR A 13 -11.56 3.22 -11.33
C THR A 13 -10.34 2.43 -10.87
N ALA A 14 -9.60 1.80 -11.79
CA ALA A 14 -8.39 1.05 -11.46
C ALA A 14 -7.30 1.94 -10.84
N LEU A 15 -7.11 3.14 -11.39
CA LEU A 15 -6.22 4.15 -10.81
C LEU A 15 -6.69 4.58 -9.41
N GLY A 16 -8.01 4.77 -9.22
CA GLY A 16 -8.59 5.08 -7.91
C GLY A 16 -8.31 4.01 -6.86
N ILE A 17 -8.38 2.73 -7.23
CA ILE A 17 -8.03 1.60 -6.35
C ILE A 17 -6.55 1.68 -5.96
N ILE A 18 -5.64 1.93 -6.91
CA ILE A 18 -4.20 2.07 -6.62
C ILE A 18 -3.93 3.25 -5.69
N VAL A 19 -4.58 4.40 -5.93
CA VAL A 19 -4.45 5.59 -5.07
C VAL A 19 -4.93 5.31 -3.65
N LEU A 20 -6.02 4.57 -3.47
CA LEU A 20 -6.49 4.12 -2.16
C LEU A 20 -5.45 3.25 -1.45
N GLY A 21 -4.83 2.30 -2.17
CA GLY A 21 -3.73 1.49 -1.63
C GLY A 21 -2.55 2.33 -1.19
N ALA A 22 -2.11 3.29 -2.01
CA ALA A 22 -1.03 4.21 -1.69
C ALA A 22 -1.32 5.07 -0.45
N ALA A 23 -2.56 5.56 -0.32
CA ALA A 23 -2.99 6.34 0.84
C ALA A 23 -2.98 5.52 2.13
N LEU A 24 -3.47 4.27 2.09
CA LEU A 24 -3.45 3.37 3.24
C LEU A 24 -2.02 2.97 3.64
N GLU A 25 -1.17 2.68 2.65
CA GLU A 25 0.25 2.40 2.88
C GLU A 25 0.93 3.59 3.55
N TRP A 26 0.72 4.80 3.04
CA TRP A 26 1.26 6.01 3.66
C TRP A 26 0.84 6.15 5.12
N VAL A 27 -0.46 5.98 5.45
CA VAL A 27 -0.94 6.04 6.83
C VAL A 27 -0.26 4.96 7.69
N SER A 28 -0.15 3.73 7.19
CA SER A 28 0.50 2.61 7.87
C SER A 28 1.97 2.91 8.19
N LEU A 29 2.71 3.53 7.25
CA LEU A 29 4.12 3.88 7.43
C LEU A 29 4.33 4.89 8.55
N GLN A 30 3.37 5.80 8.79
CA GLN A 30 3.43 6.84 9.84
C GLN A 30 3.17 6.33 11.26
N ILE A 31 2.66 5.10 11.43
CA ILE A 31 2.37 4.55 12.77
C ILE A 31 3.66 4.01 13.40
N TYR A 32 4.18 4.68 14.43
CA TYR A 32 5.42 4.28 15.10
C TYR A 32 5.13 3.64 16.47
N PRO A 33 5.56 2.39 16.72
CA PRO A 33 5.50 1.82 18.06
C PRO A 33 6.27 2.70 19.04
N HIS A 34 5.81 2.83 20.29
CA HIS A 34 6.47 3.61 21.36
C HIS A 34 6.83 5.08 21.07
N SER A 35 6.32 5.69 20.00
CA SER A 35 6.63 7.09 19.64
C SER A 35 6.12 8.12 20.64
N LEU A 36 5.09 7.78 21.41
CA LEU A 36 4.58 8.62 22.50
C LEU A 36 5.58 8.77 23.66
N VAL A 37 6.52 7.82 23.80
CA VAL A 37 7.46 7.77 24.92
C VAL A 37 8.89 8.07 24.48
N ASN A 38 9.30 7.59 23.29
CA ASN A 38 10.64 7.82 22.76
C ASN A 38 10.58 8.23 21.29
N VAL A 39 11.19 9.37 20.95
CA VAL A 39 11.29 9.84 19.57
C VAL A 39 12.25 8.94 18.79
N PRO A 40 11.84 8.36 17.65
CA PRO A 40 12.71 7.55 16.81
C PRO A 40 13.80 8.40 16.14
N VAL A 41 15.00 7.83 15.98
CA VAL A 41 16.15 8.46 15.30
C VAL A 41 16.14 8.13 13.81
N ALA A 42 15.86 6.88 13.50
CA ALA A 42 15.79 6.38 12.14
C ALA A 42 14.70 5.32 12.04
N ILE A 43 14.05 5.26 10.87
CA ILE A 43 13.08 4.24 10.54
C ILE A 43 13.50 3.63 9.20
N LYS A 44 13.61 2.31 9.16
CA LYS A 44 13.90 1.53 7.95
C LYS A 44 12.69 0.64 7.64
N TYR A 45 12.39 0.48 6.37
CA TYR A 45 11.35 -0.41 5.88
C TYR A 45 11.98 -1.50 5.01
N GLU A 46 11.67 -2.76 5.30
CA GLU A 46 12.09 -3.92 4.50
C GLU A 46 10.88 -4.48 3.77
N PHE A 47 10.88 -4.39 2.44
CA PHE A 47 9.77 -4.84 1.59
C PHE A 47 9.99 -6.27 1.12
N GLY A 48 8.97 -7.11 1.32
CA GLY A 48 8.82 -8.45 0.77
C GLY A 48 7.83 -8.49 -0.39
N PHE A 49 7.27 -9.67 -0.69
CA PHE A 49 6.38 -9.86 -1.84
C PHE A 49 4.96 -9.29 -1.65
N LEU A 50 4.41 -9.35 -0.44
CA LEU A 50 3.09 -8.81 -0.05
C LEU A 50 3.10 -8.12 1.32
N THR A 51 4.27 -8.07 1.93
CA THR A 51 4.42 -7.60 3.29
C THR A 51 5.63 -6.70 3.38
N PHE A 52 5.59 -5.76 4.31
CA PHE A 52 6.77 -5.02 4.71
C PHE A 52 7.01 -5.21 6.20
N THR A 53 8.25 -5.00 6.63
CA THR A 53 8.61 -4.96 8.04
C THR A 53 9.19 -3.60 8.38
N LYS A 54 8.72 -3.02 9.49
CA LYS A 54 9.21 -1.73 10.00
C LYS A 54 10.26 -1.97 11.07
N ILE A 55 11.42 -1.34 10.90
CA ILE A 55 12.51 -1.36 11.87
C ILE A 55 12.71 0.06 12.37
N VAL A 56 12.53 0.27 13.67
CA VAL A 56 12.63 1.58 14.32
C VAL A 56 13.83 1.60 15.25
N TYR A 57 14.68 2.61 15.10
CA TYR A 57 15.89 2.82 15.90
C TYR A 57 15.65 3.99 16.86
N TYR A 58 15.92 3.78 18.16
CA TYR A 58 15.76 4.81 19.19
C TYR A 58 17.13 5.31 19.70
N LYS A 59 17.14 6.51 20.31
CA LYS A 59 18.37 7.17 20.80
C LYS A 59 19.12 6.37 21.87
N ASN A 60 18.41 5.52 22.61
CA ASN A 60 18.96 4.67 23.67
C ASN A 60 19.55 3.34 23.16
N GLY A 61 19.70 3.17 21.84
CA GLY A 61 20.23 1.96 21.22
C GLY A 61 19.22 0.82 21.09
N ILE A 62 17.98 1.00 21.55
CA ILE A 62 16.92 0.01 21.34
C ILE A 62 16.53 -0.03 19.86
N VAL A 63 16.38 -1.25 19.34
CA VAL A 63 15.88 -1.51 17.98
C VAL A 63 14.61 -2.34 18.10
N LEU A 64 13.51 -1.84 17.53
CA LEU A 64 12.24 -2.56 17.49
C LEU A 64 11.90 -2.93 16.05
N LYS A 65 11.57 -4.20 15.85
CA LYS A 65 11.11 -4.74 14.57
C LYS A 65 9.63 -5.08 14.70
N SER A 66 8.80 -4.52 13.83
CA SER A 66 7.38 -4.92 13.75
C SER A 66 7.28 -6.37 13.24
N PRO A 67 6.18 -7.08 13.52
CA PRO A 67 5.84 -8.24 12.71
C PRO A 67 5.63 -7.83 11.23
N PRO A 68 5.69 -8.78 10.28
CA PRO A 68 5.33 -8.53 8.90
C PRO A 68 3.92 -7.94 8.79
N GLN A 69 3.81 -6.79 8.13
CA GLN A 69 2.56 -6.08 7.89
C GLN A 69 2.22 -6.15 6.40
N LEU A 70 0.93 -6.18 6.06
CA LEU A 70 0.48 -6.20 4.68
C LEU A 70 0.86 -4.89 3.97
N ASP A 71 1.47 -5.01 2.79
CA ASP A 71 1.74 -3.87 1.89
C ASP A 71 0.44 -3.55 1.13
N TYR A 72 -0.21 -2.46 1.53
CA TYR A 72 -1.50 -2.07 0.99
C TYR A 72 -1.40 -1.67 -0.48
N LEU A 73 -0.28 -1.06 -0.89
CA LEU A 73 -0.09 -0.67 -2.29
C LEU A 73 -0.02 -1.90 -3.19
N GLN A 74 0.75 -2.92 -2.81
CA GLN A 74 0.85 -4.17 -3.57
C GLN A 74 -0.51 -4.88 -3.66
N ILE A 75 -1.23 -5.00 -2.54
CA ILE A 75 -2.56 -5.65 -2.52
C ILE A 75 -3.55 -4.93 -3.44
N PHE A 76 -3.64 -3.60 -3.33
CA PHE A 76 -4.58 -2.83 -4.13
C PHE A 76 -4.18 -2.79 -5.61
N THR A 77 -2.88 -2.88 -5.92
CA THR A 77 -2.41 -3.06 -7.30
C THR A 77 -2.88 -4.39 -7.86
N ILE A 78 -2.78 -5.49 -7.11
CA ILE A 78 -3.30 -6.81 -7.52
C ILE A 78 -4.81 -6.74 -7.76
N ILE A 79 -5.56 -6.12 -6.84
CA ILE A 79 -7.02 -5.92 -6.98
C ILE A 79 -7.34 -5.11 -8.24
N ALA A 80 -6.61 -4.02 -8.51
CA ALA A 80 -6.81 -3.19 -9.69
C ALA A 80 -6.54 -3.95 -11.00
N VAL A 81 -5.50 -4.79 -11.03
CA VAL A 81 -5.19 -5.65 -12.18
C VAL A 81 -6.29 -6.69 -12.40
N ILE A 82 -6.74 -7.38 -11.35
CA ILE A 82 -7.84 -8.35 -11.44
C ILE A 82 -9.12 -7.67 -11.95
N TYR A 83 -9.46 -6.50 -11.41
CA TYR A 83 -10.61 -5.71 -11.84
C TYR A 83 -10.53 -5.36 -13.33
N LEU A 84 -9.38 -4.87 -13.80
CA LEU A 84 -9.15 -4.55 -15.21
C LEU A 84 -9.31 -5.79 -16.10
N LEU A 85 -8.73 -6.93 -15.72
CA LEU A 85 -8.82 -8.18 -16.47
C LEU A 85 -10.28 -8.64 -16.62
N ILE A 86 -11.05 -8.66 -15.53
CA ILE A 86 -12.47 -9.02 -15.56
C ILE A 86 -13.25 -8.09 -16.51
N LYS A 87 -13.00 -6.78 -16.42
CA LYS A 87 -13.70 -5.80 -17.26
C LYS A 87 -13.32 -5.86 -18.74
N LEU A 88 -12.09 -6.23 -19.06
CA LEU A 88 -11.64 -6.41 -20.45
C LEU A 88 -12.18 -7.72 -21.04
N LEU A 89 -12.18 -8.82 -20.26
CA LEU A 89 -12.68 -10.12 -20.68
C LEU A 89 -14.20 -10.13 -20.85
N SER A 90 -14.95 -9.45 -19.97
CA SER A 90 -16.42 -9.33 -20.06
C SER A 90 -16.90 -8.43 -21.19
N LYS A 91 -16.00 -7.69 -21.86
CA LYS A 91 -16.32 -6.85 -23.04
C LYS A 91 -16.09 -7.57 -24.37
N ARG A 92 -15.50 -8.77 -24.36
CA ARG A 92 -15.54 -9.70 -25.49
C ARG A 92 -16.84 -10.50 -25.45
#